data_AF-A0A832DH90-F1
#
_entry.id   AF-A0A832DH90-F1
#
_cell.length_a   1.000
_cell.length_b   1.000
_cell.length_c   1.000
_cell.angle_alpha   90.00
_cell.angle_beta   90.00
_cell.angle_gamma   90.00
#
_symmetry.space_group_name_H-M   'P 1'
#
loop_
_entity.id
_entity.type
_entity.pdbx_description
1 polymer ?
#
loop_
_entity_poly.entity_id
_entity_poly.type
_entity_poly.pdbx_seq_one_letter_code
_entity_poly.pdbx_strand_id
1 'polypeptide(L)'
;MTQETHLSELEEEMAQAVASENFETAAALRDQIEQIRRDLRVMEQPGASAPQASYLRRQEPGKMGLGTNQSSYVPPKGWVAPQKPDPMTTGHSKSGRRSKG
;
A
#
# COMPACT_ATOMS: atom_id res chain seq x y z
N MET A 1 6.69 -26.05 -6.17
CA MET A 1 7.71 -24.98 -6.12
C MET A 1 7.42 -24.12 -4.91
N THR A 2 8.40 -23.92 -4.03
CA THR A 2 8.26 -22.96 -2.92
C THR A 2 8.35 -21.54 -3.49
N GLN A 3 7.76 -20.55 -2.84
CA GLN A 3 7.75 -19.17 -3.37
C GLN A 3 9.17 -18.61 -3.53
N GLU A 4 10.11 -19.08 -2.72
CA GLU A 4 11.53 -18.74 -2.79
C GLU A 4 12.19 -19.24 -4.08
N THR A 5 11.89 -20.47 -4.53
CA THR A 5 12.48 -21.01 -5.78
C THR A 5 11.98 -20.24 -7.00
N HIS A 6 10.69 -19.89 -7.02
CA HIS A 6 10.08 -19.12 -8.09
C HIS A 6 10.64 -17.69 -8.19
N LEU A 7 10.99 -17.07 -7.05
CA LEU A 7 11.57 -15.73 -7.04
C LEU A 7 12.99 -15.72 -7.60
N SER A 8 13.81 -16.72 -7.27
CA SER A 8 15.15 -16.89 -7.83
C SER A 8 15.11 -17.10 -9.34
N GLU A 9 14.18 -17.91 -9.85
CA GLU A 9 14.00 -18.14 -11.30
C GLU A 9 13.71 -16.83 -12.05
N LEU A 10 12.80 -15.99 -11.53
CA LEU A 10 12.50 -14.68 -12.14
C LEU A 10 13.69 -13.72 -12.11
N GLU A 11 14.51 -13.76 -11.06
CA GLU A 11 15.73 -12.95 -10.97
C GLU A 11 16.78 -13.35 -12.01
N GLU A 12 16.92 -14.65 -12.26
CA GLU A 12 17.79 -15.18 -13.32
C GLU A 12 17.29 -14.79 -14.71
N GLU A 13 15.99 -14.90 -14.98
CA GLU A 13 15.38 -14.46 -16.24
C GLU A 13 15.57 -12.96 -16.47
N MET A 14 15.42 -12.13 -15.43
CA MET A 14 15.65 -10.70 -15.50
C MET A 14 17.11 -10.39 -15.85
N ALA A 15 18.07 -11.11 -15.26
CA ALA A 15 19.49 -10.95 -15.56
C ALA A 15 19.81 -11.31 -17.02
N GLN A 16 19.19 -12.36 -17.56
CA GLN A 16 19.32 -12.74 -18.97
C GLN A 16 18.71 -11.69 -19.92
N ALA A 17 17.55 -11.13 -19.57
CA ALA A 17 16.93 -10.04 -20.33
C ALA A 17 17.82 -8.79 -20.37
N VAL A 18 18.45 -8.43 -19.25
CA VAL A 18 19.42 -7.32 -19.19
C VAL A 18 20.66 -7.61 -20.03
N ALA A 19 21.19 -8.84 -19.97
CA ALA A 19 22.36 -9.24 -20.75
C ALA A 19 22.11 -9.24 -22.28
N SER A 20 20.85 -9.40 -22.69
CA SER A 20 20.40 -9.34 -24.08
C SER A 20 19.88 -7.96 -24.50
N GLU A 21 20.06 -6.94 -23.65
CA GLU A 21 19.60 -5.56 -23.87
C GLU A 21 18.08 -5.42 -24.05
N ASN A 22 17.30 -6.41 -23.60
CA ASN A 22 15.85 -6.38 -23.64
C ASN A 22 15.29 -5.75 -22.34
N PHE A 23 15.28 -4.43 -22.30
CA PHE A 23 14.88 -3.69 -21.11
C PHE A 23 13.37 -3.70 -20.85
N GLU A 24 12.55 -3.88 -21.89
CA GLU A 24 11.09 -3.99 -21.74
C GLU A 24 10.72 -5.26 -20.95
N THR A 25 11.31 -6.40 -21.31
CA THR A 25 11.07 -7.64 -20.56
C THR A 25 11.70 -7.59 -19.17
N ALA A 26 12.89 -6.99 -19.03
CA ALA A 26 13.52 -6.79 -17.72
C ALA A 26 12.65 -5.91 -16.79
N ALA A 27 12.01 -4.86 -17.30
CA ALA A 27 11.10 -4.01 -16.54
C ALA A 27 9.85 -4.79 -16.09
N ALA A 28 9.24 -5.57 -16.98
CA ALA A 28 8.08 -6.40 -16.64
C ALA A 28 8.42 -7.46 -15.56
N LEU A 29 9.58 -8.12 -15.70
CA LEU A 29 10.07 -9.10 -14.71
C LEU A 29 10.36 -8.44 -13.36
N ARG A 30 10.97 -7.24 -13.36
CA ARG A 30 11.19 -6.46 -12.14
C ARG A 30 9.87 -6.15 -11.43
N ASP A 31 8.85 -5.67 -12.15
CA ASP A 31 7.55 -5.36 -11.57
C ASP A 31 6.89 -6.61 -10.96
N GLN A 32 7.05 -7.76 -11.61
CA GLN A 32 6.58 -9.05 -11.11
C GLN A 32 7.31 -9.48 -9.83
N ILE A 33 8.64 -9.37 -9.79
CA ILE A 33 9.44 -9.67 -8.59
C ILE A 33 9.05 -8.74 -7.44
N GLU A 34 8.93 -7.43 -7.70
CA GLU A 34 8.50 -6.46 -6.70
C GLU A 34 7.08 -6.77 -6.18
N GLN A 35 6.19 -7.23 -7.05
CA GLN A 35 4.86 -7.66 -6.65
C GLN A 35 4.90 -8.87 -5.72
N ILE A 36 5.65 -9.92 -6.07
CA ILE A 36 5.81 -11.12 -5.23
C ILE A 36 6.48 -10.77 -3.90
N ARG A 37 7.56 -9.97 -3.90
CA ARG A 37 8.22 -9.53 -2.65
C ARG A 37 7.29 -8.74 -1.75
N ARG A 38 6.45 -7.88 -2.33
CA ARG A 38 5.39 -7.18 -1.59
C ARG A 38 4.38 -8.16 -1.03
N ASP A 39 3.93 -9.11 -1.83
CA ASP A 39 2.96 -10.15 -1.45
C ASP A 39 3.49 -11.08 -0.35
N LEU A 40 4.78 -11.43 -0.37
CA LEU A 40 5.45 -12.14 0.72
C LEU A 40 5.59 -11.31 1.99
N ARG A 41 5.73 -9.98 1.85
CA ARG A 41 5.70 -9.04 2.97
C ARG A 41 4.27 -8.73 3.43
N VAL A 42 3.26 -9.26 2.75
CA VAL A 42 1.88 -9.10 3.18
C VAL A 42 1.68 -9.85 4.49
N MET A 43 1.57 -9.07 5.56
CA MET A 43 0.83 -9.51 6.73
C MET A 43 -0.62 -9.72 6.30
N GLU A 44 -1.25 -10.83 6.69
CA GLU A 44 -2.69 -10.98 6.53
C GLU A 44 -3.38 -9.84 7.31
N GLN A 45 -3.64 -8.73 6.62
CA GLN A 45 -4.16 -7.52 7.25
C GLN A 45 -5.64 -7.73 7.46
N PRO A 46 -6.07 -7.92 8.71
CA PRO A 46 -7.42 -8.35 8.91
C PRO A 46 -8.35 -7.13 8.72
N GLY A 47 -9.36 -7.27 7.86
CA GLY A 47 -10.23 -6.16 7.44
C GLY A 47 -9.94 -5.62 6.03
N ALA A 48 -8.85 -6.07 5.40
CA ALA A 48 -8.60 -5.85 3.98
C ALA A 48 -9.37 -6.88 3.13
N SER A 49 -9.93 -6.45 1.99
CA SER A 49 -10.57 -7.36 1.01
C SER A 49 -9.57 -8.19 0.20
N ALA A 50 -8.29 -7.83 0.28
CA ALA A 50 -7.18 -8.49 -0.40
C ALA A 50 -5.92 -8.40 0.46
N PRO A 51 -4.95 -9.32 0.32
CA PRO A 51 -3.65 -9.25 0.99
C PRO A 51 -2.92 -7.93 0.62
N GLN A 52 -2.49 -7.12 1.60
CA GLN A 52 -1.80 -5.84 1.33
C GLN A 52 -0.59 -5.62 2.25
N ALA A 53 0.51 -5.13 1.68
CA ALA A 53 1.77 -4.89 2.39
C ALA A 53 1.75 -3.64 3.30
N SER A 54 0.66 -2.88 3.32
CA SER A 54 0.50 -1.65 4.10
C SER A 54 -0.93 -1.51 4.62
N TYR A 55 -1.12 -0.67 5.64
CA TYR A 55 -2.45 -0.28 6.11
C TYR A 55 -3.15 0.76 5.21
N LEU A 56 -2.60 1.10 4.05
CA LEU A 56 -3.26 1.97 3.09
C LEU A 56 -3.99 1.12 2.04
N ARG A 57 -5.22 1.51 1.71
CA ARG A 57 -5.99 0.87 0.65
C ARG A 57 -5.35 1.16 -0.70
N ARG A 58 -4.98 0.12 -1.43
CA ARG A 58 -4.45 0.25 -2.79
C ARG A 58 -5.54 0.77 -3.74
N GLN A 59 -5.12 1.60 -4.69
CA GLN A 59 -5.97 1.99 -5.81
C GLN A 59 -6.03 0.88 -6.85
N GLU A 60 -7.25 0.53 -7.26
CA GLU A 60 -7.50 -0.52 -8.25
C GLU A 60 -7.77 0.09 -9.63
N PRO A 61 -7.10 -0.41 -10.69
CA PRO A 61 -7.45 -0.03 -12.06
C PRO A 61 -8.94 -0.22 -12.33
N GLY A 62 -9.57 0.75 -12.99
CA GLY A 62 -11.03 0.77 -13.24
C GLY A 62 -11.90 1.27 -12.08
N LYS A 63 -11.32 1.49 -10.89
CA LYS A 63 -11.96 2.20 -9.76
C LYS A 63 -11.43 3.62 -9.56
N MET A 64 -10.46 4.04 -10.37
CA MET A 64 -9.85 5.37 -10.31
C MET A 64 -10.79 6.43 -10.88
N GLY A 65 -10.98 7.54 -10.16
CA GLY A 65 -11.86 8.66 -10.52
C GLY A 65 -11.52 9.91 -9.71
N LEU A 66 -12.31 10.99 -9.85
CA LEU A 66 -12.13 12.20 -9.04
C LEU A 66 -12.15 11.84 -7.54
N GLY A 67 -11.08 12.16 -6.81
CA GLY A 67 -10.93 11.87 -5.39
C GLY A 67 -10.13 10.59 -5.06
N THR A 68 -9.85 9.71 -6.02
CA THR A 68 -9.05 8.49 -5.78
C THR A 68 -7.55 8.74 -5.72
N ASN A 69 -7.12 10.00 -5.77
CA ASN A 69 -5.73 10.36 -5.47
C ASN A 69 -5.49 10.43 -3.95
N GLN A 70 -6.54 10.50 -3.13
CA GLN A 70 -6.41 10.51 -1.67
C GLN A 70 -6.21 9.09 -1.16
N SER A 71 -5.18 8.90 -0.34
CA SER A 71 -4.91 7.63 0.36
C SER A 71 -5.95 7.40 1.45
N SER A 72 -6.50 6.18 1.54
CA SER A 72 -7.41 5.78 2.63
C SER A 72 -6.80 4.66 3.48
N TYR A 73 -7.13 4.62 4.76
CA TYR A 73 -6.58 3.65 5.73
C TYR A 73 -7.48 2.42 5.89
N VAL A 74 -6.88 1.24 5.98
CA VAL A 74 -7.52 -0.04 6.30
C VAL A 74 -7.18 -0.39 7.74
N PRO A 75 -8.15 -0.29 8.68
CA PRO A 75 -7.92 -0.65 10.06
C PRO A 75 -7.73 -2.17 10.23
N PRO A 76 -6.88 -2.62 11.16
CA PRO A 76 -6.68 -4.04 11.45
C PRO A 76 -7.91 -4.69 12.13
N LYS A 77 -7.98 -6.05 12.20
CA LYS A 77 -9.11 -6.76 12.86
C LYS A 77 -9.30 -6.23 14.26
N GLY A 78 -10.55 -6.01 14.62
CA GLY A 78 -10.90 -5.66 15.99
C GLY A 78 -10.41 -4.29 16.42
N TRP A 79 -9.85 -3.48 15.51
CA TRP A 79 -9.61 -2.08 15.79
C TRP A 79 -10.96 -1.37 15.95
N VAL A 80 -11.16 -0.81 17.14
CA VAL A 80 -12.32 0.01 17.47
C VAL A 80 -11.83 1.43 17.64
N ALA A 81 -12.45 2.37 16.92
CA ALA A 81 -12.14 3.79 17.07
C ALA A 81 -12.37 4.22 18.53
N PRO A 82 -11.48 5.03 19.12
CA PRO A 82 -11.71 5.55 20.46
C PRO A 82 -12.99 6.37 20.48
N GLN A 83 -13.72 6.29 21.60
CA GLN A 83 -14.93 7.08 21.77
C GLN A 83 -14.57 8.57 21.70
N LYS A 84 -15.43 9.33 21.02
CA LYS A 84 -15.28 10.78 20.97
C LYS A 84 -15.37 11.30 22.41
N PRO A 85 -14.47 12.19 22.85
CA PRO A 85 -14.60 12.80 24.16
C PRO A 85 -15.95 13.53 24.26
N ASP A 86 -16.48 13.66 25.49
CA ASP A 86 -17.71 14.42 25.74
C ASP A 86 -17.53 15.83 25.13
N PRO A 87 -18.52 16.37 24.39
CA PRO A 87 -18.46 17.72 23.81
C PRO A 87 -18.11 18.82 24.82
N MET A 88 -18.36 18.62 26.12
CA MET A 88 -18.00 19.55 27.20
C MET A 88 -16.58 19.33 27.76
N THR A 89 -15.86 18.29 27.29
CA THR A 89 -14.43 18.08 27.56
C THR A 89 -13.60 19.05 26.72
N THR A 90 -13.67 20.32 27.07
CA THR A 90 -13.03 21.43 26.37
C THR A 90 -11.55 21.51 26.74
N GLY A 91 -10.71 20.77 26.00
CA GLY A 91 -9.31 21.13 25.82
C GLY A 91 -9.22 22.24 24.79
N HIS A 92 -8.77 23.43 25.21
CA HIS A 92 -8.50 24.62 24.39
C HIS A 92 -8.08 24.29 22.94
N SER A 93 -8.97 24.54 21.97
CA SER A 93 -8.46 24.84 20.64
C SER A 93 -7.83 26.23 20.74
N LYS A 94 -6.52 26.34 20.48
CA LYS A 94 -5.94 27.63 20.09
C LYS A 94 -6.60 27.97 18.76
N SER A 95 -7.78 28.60 18.82
CA SER A 95 -8.37 29.19 17.64
C SER A 95 -7.34 30.17 17.12
N GLY A 96 -6.81 29.88 15.94
CA GLY A 96 -5.91 30.76 15.23
C GLY A 96 -6.69 32.02 14.90
N ARG A 97 -6.78 32.94 15.85
CA ARG A 97 -7.25 34.31 15.63
C ARG A 97 -6.25 34.97 14.69
N ARG A 98 -6.44 34.79 13.38
CA ARG A 98 -5.92 35.72 12.39
C ARG A 98 -6.64 37.04 12.67
N SER A 99 -6.00 37.89 13.46
CA SER A 99 -6.25 39.33 13.44
C SER A 99 -6.02 39.76 11.99
N LYS A 100 -7.11 40.02 11.27
CA LYS A 100 -7.08 40.89 10.10
C LYS A 100 -7.48 42.27 10.62
N GLY A 101 -6.50 43.18 10.62
CA GLY A 101 -6.79 44.60 10.45
C GLY A 101 -7.24 44.88 9.02
#